data_AF-A0A7J2R0I2-F1
#
_entry.id   AF-A0A7J2R0I2-F1
#
_cell.length_a   1.000
_cell.length_b   1.000
_cell.length_c   1.000
_cell.angle_alpha   90.00
_cell.angle_beta   90.00
_cell.angle_gamma   90.00
#
_symmetry.space_group_name_H-M   'P 1'
#
loop_
_entity.id
_entity.type
_entity.pdbx_description
1 polymer ?
#
loop_
_entity_poly.entity_id
_entity_poly.type
_entity_poly.pdbx_seq_one_letter_code
_entity_poly.pdbx_strand_id
1 'polypeptide(L)'
;MGPKYFGTMMVLFFIMTVGYFIWVPSLNTERFEQGIVDTETPMGWFIFVKLVQIGLSIYVVYKYAMITRKIGEETKKRVQWLFIGISIIIIGLLLNLVGGVLGSILTEIFALIVLDIGTIVLFKGFLIK
;
A
#
# COMPACT_ATOMS: atom_id res chain seq x y z
N MET A 1 2.72 25.41 3.29
CA MET A 1 3.23 24.15 3.87
C MET A 1 4.74 24.22 3.94
N GLY A 2 5.35 23.90 5.09
CA GLY A 2 6.82 23.75 5.13
C GLY A 2 7.24 22.50 4.33
N PRO A 3 8.34 22.56 3.54
CA PRO A 3 8.81 21.44 2.71
C PRO A 3 9.04 20.14 3.49
N LYS A 4 9.32 20.24 4.79
CA LYS A 4 9.51 19.10 5.70
C LYS A 4 8.31 18.15 5.74
N TYR A 5 7.07 18.65 5.82
CA TYR A 5 5.89 17.79 5.96
C TYR A 5 5.52 17.06 4.67
N PHE A 6 5.67 17.74 3.53
CA PHE A 6 5.43 17.14 2.22
C PHE A 6 6.50 16.09 1.89
N GLY A 7 7.76 16.37 2.24
CA GLY A 7 8.87 15.42 2.10
C GLY A 7 8.66 14.14 2.91
N THR A 8 8.25 14.24 4.18
CA THR A 8 7.94 13.04 4.99
C THR A 8 6.78 12.24 4.40
N MET A 9 5.76 12.90 3.84
CA MET A 9 4.63 12.23 3.19
C MET A 9 5.04 11.50 1.90
N MET A 10 5.90 12.11 1.08
CA MET A 10 6.46 11.48 -0.12
C MET A 10 7.35 10.28 0.22
N VAL A 11 8.21 10.40 1.24
CA VAL A 11 9.08 9.30 1.68
C VAL A 11 8.26 8.13 2.21
N LEU A 12 7.23 8.40 3.03
CA LEU A 12 6.32 7.34 3.51
C LEU A 12 5.56 6.70 2.35
N PHE A 13 5.10 7.48 1.36
CA PHE A 13 4.49 6.95 0.16
C PHE A 13 5.45 6.04 -0.61
N PHE A 14 6.68 6.48 -0.89
CA PHE A 14 7.70 5.66 -1.56
C PHE A 14 8.04 4.38 -0.79
N ILE A 15 8.15 4.43 0.55
CA ILE A 15 8.39 3.24 1.37
C ILE A 15 7.21 2.25 1.27
N MET A 16 5.97 2.74 1.19
CA MET A 16 4.81 1.87 0.97
C MET A 16 4.79 1.27 -0.43
N THR A 17 5.11 2.04 -1.47
CA THR A 17 5.07 1.59 -2.88
C THR A 17 6.23 0.68 -3.24
N VAL A 18 7.42 0.91 -2.67
CA VAL A 18 8.67 0.17 -2.94
C VAL A 18 8.90 -0.96 -1.93
N GLY A 19 7.93 -1.28 -1.07
CA GLY A 19 8.00 -2.32 -0.02
C GLY A 19 8.17 -3.77 -0.51
N TYR A 20 8.74 -4.00 -1.69
CA TYR A 20 9.04 -5.28 -2.32
C TYR A 20 10.54 -5.62 -2.38
N PHE A 21 11.41 -4.92 -1.65
CA PHE A 21 12.86 -5.19 -1.64
C PHE A 21 13.40 -5.82 -0.35
N ILE A 22 12.55 -6.32 0.54
CA ILE A 22 13.03 -6.81 1.85
C ILE A 22 13.62 -8.22 1.77
N TRP A 23 13.26 -9.05 0.78
CA TRP A 23 13.92 -10.34 0.56
C TRP A 23 13.84 -10.78 -0.91
N VAL A 24 14.95 -11.25 -1.47
CA VAL A 24 15.00 -11.80 -2.85
C VAL A 24 14.11 -13.04 -2.89
N PRO A 25 13.13 -13.14 -3.81
CA PRO A 25 12.32 -14.33 -3.96
C PRO A 25 13.21 -15.56 -4.17
N SER A 26 12.96 -16.65 -3.45
CA SER A 26 13.72 -17.89 -3.67
C SER A 26 13.12 -18.64 -4.85
N LEU A 27 13.99 -19.09 -5.75
CA LEU A 27 13.60 -19.96 -6.86
C LEU A 27 13.05 -21.27 -6.30
N ASN A 28 11.87 -21.70 -6.74
CA ASN A 28 11.42 -23.07 -6.44
C ASN A 28 12.22 -24.02 -7.34
N THR A 29 13.21 -24.71 -6.76
CA THR A 29 14.11 -25.62 -7.49
C THR A 29 13.36 -26.80 -8.12
N GLU A 30 12.30 -27.29 -7.47
CA GLU A 30 11.51 -28.43 -7.93
C GLU A 30 10.66 -28.08 -9.17
N ARG A 31 10.10 -26.87 -9.20
CA ARG A 31 9.38 -26.32 -10.37
C ARG A 31 10.32 -25.83 -11.46
N PHE A 32 11.50 -25.34 -11.08
CA PHE A 32 12.53 -24.93 -12.02
C PHE A 32 13.06 -26.11 -12.84
N GLU A 33 13.21 -27.29 -12.23
CA GLU A 33 13.52 -28.54 -12.93
C GLU A 33 12.43 -28.95 -13.95
N GLN A 34 11.20 -28.50 -13.75
CA GLN A 34 10.07 -28.68 -14.68
C GLN A 34 9.97 -27.57 -15.75
N GLY A 35 10.96 -26.65 -15.80
CA GLY A 35 11.00 -25.53 -16.73
C GLY A 35 10.08 -24.36 -16.34
N ILE A 36 9.48 -24.39 -15.16
CA ILE A 36 8.62 -23.32 -14.63
C ILE A 36 9.48 -22.42 -13.74
N VAL A 37 9.74 -21.20 -14.21
CA VAL A 37 10.43 -20.18 -13.41
C VAL A 37 9.42 -19.57 -12.45
N ASP A 38 9.32 -20.17 -11.26
CA ASP A 38 8.47 -19.68 -10.18
C ASP A 38 9.32 -19.26 -8.98
N THR A 39 8.88 -18.21 -8.31
CA THR A 39 9.55 -17.68 -7.14
C THR A 39 8.61 -17.69 -5.96
N GLU A 40 9.02 -18.33 -4.88
CA GLU A 40 8.21 -18.44 -3.68
C GLU A 40 8.62 -17.38 -2.65
N THR A 41 7.61 -16.74 -2.08
CA THR A 41 7.78 -15.93 -0.87
C THR A 41 7.25 -16.76 0.30
N PRO A 42 8.08 -17.05 1.33
CA PRO A 42 7.60 -17.80 2.48
C PRO A 42 6.44 -17.06 3.15
N MET A 43 5.36 -17.78 3.46
CA MET A 43 4.10 -17.20 3.95
C MET A 43 4.28 -16.28 5.17
N GLY A 44 5.18 -16.65 6.10
CA GLY A 44 5.47 -15.82 7.27
C GLY A 44 6.01 -14.42 6.91
N TRP A 45 6.86 -14.32 5.88
CA TRP A 45 7.38 -13.05 5.39
C TRP A 45 6.32 -12.24 4.66
N PHE A 46 5.50 -12.90 3.85
CA PHE A 46 4.36 -12.26 3.20
C PHE A 46 3.43 -11.59 4.22
N ILE A 47 3.03 -12.33 5.27
CA ILE A 47 2.18 -11.82 6.34
C ILE A 47 2.86 -10.64 7.06
N PHE A 48 4.14 -10.80 7.44
CA PHE A 48 4.88 -9.76 8.13
C PHE A 48 4.94 -8.44 7.34
N VAL A 49 5.34 -8.50 6.06
CA VAL A 49 5.44 -7.31 5.20
C VAL A 49 4.07 -6.64 5.03
N LYS A 50 3.01 -7.42 4.80
CA LYS A 50 1.65 -6.89 4.64
C LYS A 50 1.15 -6.21 5.92
N LEU A 51 1.42 -6.79 7.09
CA LEU A 51 1.07 -6.16 8.37
C LEU A 51 1.84 -4.85 8.61
N VAL A 52 3.13 -4.80 8.25
CA VAL A 52 3.91 -3.55 8.32
C VAL A 52 3.33 -2.50 7.37
N GLN A 53 2.97 -2.86 6.14
CA GLN A 53 2.34 -1.95 5.18
C GLN A 53 0.99 -1.43 5.67
N ILE A 54 0.16 -2.28 6.27
CA ILE A 54 -1.11 -1.89 6.89
C ILE A 54 -0.85 -0.93 8.06
N GLY A 55 0.09 -1.24 8.94
CA GLY A 55 0.46 -0.39 10.08
C GLY A 55 0.95 0.99 9.66
N LEU A 56 1.82 1.06 8.64
CA LEU A 56 2.28 2.32 8.05
C LEU A 56 1.13 3.09 7.42
N SER A 57 0.26 2.43 6.68
CA SER A 57 -0.92 3.06 6.06
C SER A 57 -1.83 3.67 7.12
N ILE A 58 -2.12 2.94 8.21
CA ILE A 58 -2.92 3.42 9.35
C ILE A 58 -2.24 4.62 10.01
N TYR A 59 -0.93 4.56 10.24
CA TYR A 59 -0.16 5.67 10.81
C TYR A 59 -0.26 6.92 9.95
N VAL A 60 -0.11 6.77 8.63
CA VAL A 60 -0.24 7.87 7.67
C VAL A 60 -1.66 8.46 7.74
N VAL A 61 -2.71 7.63 7.75
CA VAL A 61 -4.11 8.08 7.93
C VAL A 61 -4.30 8.88 9.21
N TYR A 62 -3.79 8.37 10.33
CA TYR A 62 -3.86 9.04 11.63
C TYR A 62 -3.19 10.42 11.59
N LYS A 63 -1.98 10.50 11.01
CA LYS A 63 -1.25 11.77 10.87
C LYS A 63 -2.01 12.75 9.98
N TYR A 64 -2.61 12.29 8.88
CA TYR A 64 -3.45 13.14 8.04
C TYR A 64 -4.67 13.65 8.80
N ALA A 65 -5.42 12.79 9.48
CA ALA A 65 -6.61 13.18 10.24
C ALA A 65 -6.31 14.25 11.31
N MET A 66 -5.17 14.15 11.98
CA MET A 66 -4.69 15.17 12.92
C MET A 66 -4.38 16.50 12.25
N ILE A 67 -3.78 16.45 11.06
CA ILE A 67 -3.41 17.63 10.28
C ILE A 67 -4.65 18.34 9.72
N THR A 68 -5.67 17.60 9.24
CA THR A 68 -6.88 18.18 8.63
C THR A 68 -7.65 19.12 9.56
N ARG A 69 -7.52 18.95 10.89
CA ARG A 69 -8.15 19.82 11.89
C ARG A 69 -7.53 21.23 11.96
N LYS A 70 -6.35 21.44 11.35
CA LYS A 70 -5.54 22.68 11.49
C LYS A 70 -5.33 23.46 10.19
N ILE A 71 -5.98 23.09 9.07
CA ILE A 71 -5.72 23.71 7.75
C ILE A 71 -7.00 24.31 7.15
N GLY A 72 -6.82 25.34 6.32
CA GLY A 72 -7.89 26.01 5.55
C GLY A 72 -8.56 25.13 4.48
N GLU A 73 -9.63 25.66 3.88
CA GLU A 73 -10.59 24.89 3.06
C GLU A 73 -10.00 24.28 1.78
N GLU A 74 -9.12 24.99 1.07
CA GLU A 74 -8.49 24.44 -0.15
C GLU A 74 -7.65 23.19 0.16
N THR A 75 -6.86 23.24 1.23
CA THR A 75 -6.04 22.08 1.64
C THR A 75 -6.91 20.95 2.22
N LYS A 76 -8.11 21.25 2.72
CA LYS A 76 -9.04 20.25 3.26
C LYS A 76 -9.53 19.29 2.18
N LYS A 77 -9.88 19.78 0.99
CA LYS A 77 -10.25 18.93 -0.15
C LYS A 77 -9.12 18.02 -0.56
N ARG A 78 -7.89 18.57 -0.66
CA ARG A 78 -6.68 17.80 -0.97
C ARG A 78 -6.47 16.63 0.01
N VAL A 79 -6.55 16.93 1.31
CA VAL A 79 -6.38 15.95 2.38
C VAL A 79 -7.50 14.91 2.39
N GLN A 80 -8.74 15.28 2.06
CA GLN A 80 -9.84 14.32 1.93
C GLN A 80 -9.58 13.28 0.83
N TRP A 81 -9.11 13.69 -0.35
CA TRP A 81 -8.77 12.74 -1.42
C TRP A 81 -7.62 11.81 -1.03
N LEU A 82 -6.58 12.34 -0.36
CA LEU A 82 -5.50 11.52 0.18
C LEU A 82 -6.02 10.51 1.22
N PHE A 83 -6.90 10.94 2.12
CA PHE A 83 -7.51 10.08 3.14
C PHE A 83 -8.34 8.96 2.51
N ILE A 84 -9.17 9.27 1.51
CA ILE A 84 -9.97 8.27 0.79
C ILE A 84 -9.05 7.28 0.08
N GLY A 85 -8.04 7.78 -0.65
CA GLY A 85 -7.08 6.92 -1.37
C GLY A 85 -6.36 5.94 -0.44
N ILE A 86 -5.84 6.40 0.70
CA ILE A 86 -5.15 5.53 1.66
C ILE A 86 -6.12 4.53 2.31
N SER A 87 -7.36 4.94 2.58
CA SER A 87 -8.37 4.03 3.14
C SER A 87 -8.68 2.88 2.18
N ILE A 88 -8.78 3.16 0.88
CA ILE A 88 -8.96 2.14 -0.16
C ILE A 88 -7.72 1.23 -0.23
N ILE A 89 -6.51 1.78 -0.14
CA ILE A 89 -5.26 1.01 -0.12
C ILE A 89 -5.25 0.05 1.09
N ILE A 90 -5.66 0.48 2.28
CA ILE A 90 -5.74 -0.39 3.46
C ILE A 90 -6.68 -1.57 3.20
N ILE A 91 -7.85 -1.32 2.60
CA ILE A 91 -8.79 -2.39 2.23
C ILE A 91 -8.16 -3.35 1.23
N GLY A 92 -7.48 -2.83 0.20
CA GLY A 92 -6.76 -3.64 -0.78
C GLY A 92 -5.65 -4.49 -0.14
N LEU A 93 -4.88 -3.93 0.80
CA LEU A 93 -3.85 -4.66 1.53
C LEU A 93 -4.42 -5.78 2.41
N LEU A 94 -5.56 -5.52 3.08
CA LEU A 94 -6.26 -6.53 3.88
C LEU A 94 -6.80 -7.66 2.99
N LEU A 95 -7.43 -7.33 1.87
CA LEU A 95 -7.91 -8.32 0.90
C LEU A 95 -6.76 -9.14 0.31
N ASN A 96 -5.62 -8.50 0.04
CA ASN A 96 -4.45 -9.19 -0.49
C ASN A 96 -3.86 -10.15 0.55
N LEU A 97 -3.77 -9.72 1.81
CA LEU A 97 -3.34 -10.58 2.91
C LEU A 97 -4.27 -11.79 3.07
N VAL A 98 -5.58 -11.57 3.09
CA VAL A 98 -6.57 -12.65 3.22
C VAL A 98 -6.52 -13.58 2.00
N GLY A 99 -6.43 -13.03 0.79
CA GLY A 99 -6.31 -13.81 -0.45
C GLY A 99 -5.08 -14.71 -0.45
N GLY A 100 -3.92 -14.15 -0.10
CA GLY A 100 -2.66 -14.89 -0.01
C GLY A 100 -2.69 -15.99 1.04
N VAL A 101 -3.24 -15.71 2.23
CA VAL A 101 -3.37 -16.70 3.31
C VAL A 101 -4.30 -17.86 2.93
N LEU A 102 -5.38 -17.57 2.19
CA LEU A 102 -6.33 -18.57 1.72
C LEU A 102 -5.88 -19.28 0.43
N GLY A 103 -4.82 -18.83 -0.23
CA GLY A 103 -4.40 -19.30 -1.55
C GLY A 103 -5.43 -18.99 -2.65
N SER A 104 -6.24 -17.95 -2.47
CA SER A 104 -7.33 -17.59 -3.39
C SER A 104 -6.85 -16.57 -4.42
N ILE A 105 -6.47 -17.07 -5.61
CA ILE A 105 -6.02 -16.24 -6.74
C ILE A 105 -7.06 -15.17 -7.11
N LEU A 106 -8.35 -15.50 -7.08
CA LEU A 106 -9.42 -14.53 -7.39
C LEU A 106 -9.46 -13.37 -6.38
N THR A 107 -9.28 -13.67 -5.09
CA THR A 107 -9.23 -12.66 -4.04
C THR A 107 -7.99 -11.79 -4.17
N GLU A 108 -6.84 -12.38 -4.56
CA GLU A 108 -5.61 -11.63 -4.81
C GLU A 108 -5.75 -10.67 -6.00
N ILE A 109 -6.32 -11.13 -7.13
CA ILE A 109 -6.58 -10.29 -8.31
C ILE A 109 -7.50 -9.13 -7.94
N PHE A 110 -8.60 -9.42 -7.24
CA PHE A 110 -9.52 -8.39 -6.79
C PHE A 110 -8.83 -7.39 -5.85
N ALA A 111 -7.97 -7.86 -4.95
CA ALA A 111 -7.20 -7.00 -4.06
C ALA A 111 -6.25 -6.07 -4.82
N LEU A 112 -5.59 -6.55 -5.88
CA LEU A 112 -4.73 -5.72 -6.75
C LEU A 112 -5.53 -4.61 -7.44
N ILE A 113 -6.72 -4.92 -7.97
CA ILE A 113 -7.60 -3.91 -8.57
C ILE A 113 -7.97 -2.83 -7.55
N VAL A 114 -8.30 -3.22 -6.30
CA VAL A 114 -8.61 -2.27 -5.23
C VAL A 114 -7.40 -1.40 -4.89
N LEU A 115 -6.20 -1.97 -4.83
CA LEU A 115 -4.96 -1.23 -4.60
C LEU A 115 -4.68 -0.20 -5.72
N ASP A 116 -4.91 -0.56 -6.98
CA ASP A 116 -4.74 0.34 -8.12
C ASP A 116 -5.72 1.51 -8.05
N ILE A 117 -6.99 1.24 -7.75
CA ILE A 117 -8.02 2.27 -7.55
C ILE A 117 -7.61 3.22 -6.41
N GLY A 118 -7.17 2.67 -5.28
CA GLY A 118 -6.71 3.46 -4.14
C GLY A 118 -5.53 4.36 -4.50
N THR A 119 -4.59 3.85 -5.29
CA THR A 119 -3.43 4.59 -5.79
C THR A 119 -3.84 5.72 -6.73
N ILE A 120 -4.76 5.48 -7.68
CA ILE A 120 -5.30 6.52 -8.59
C ILE A 120 -5.98 7.64 -7.80
N VAL A 121 -6.81 7.29 -6.82
CA VAL A 121 -7.51 8.24 -5.95
C VAL A 121 -6.51 9.07 -5.12
N LEU A 122 -5.46 8.43 -4.62
CA LEU A 122 -4.39 9.08 -3.87
C LEU A 122 -3.62 10.06 -4.76
N PHE A 123 -3.25 9.65 -5.98
CA PHE A 123 -2.61 10.53 -6.97
C PHE A 123 -3.48 11.74 -7.32
N LYS A 124 -4.78 11.55 -7.50
CA LYS A 124 -5.73 12.66 -7.70
C LYS A 124 -5.69 13.66 -6.53
N GLY A 125 -5.55 13.17 -5.31
CA GLY A 125 -5.34 14.01 -4.12
C GLY A 125 -4.07 14.87 -4.18
N PHE A 126 -3.02 14.45 -4.89
CA PHE A 126 -1.82 15.27 -5.05
C PHE A 126 -1.96 16.37 -6.12
N LEU A 127 -2.80 16.13 -7.14
CA LEU A 127 -2.97 17.00 -8.32
C LEU A 127 -3.97 18.14 -8.11
N ILE A 128 -4.83 18.05 -7.08
CA ILE A 128 -5.76 19.12 -6.73
C ILE A 128 -4.98 20.30 -6.14
N LYS A 129 -5.14 21.47 -6.78
CA LYS A 129 -4.60 22.76 -6.34
C LYS A 129 -5.36 23.28 -5.14
#